data_AF-A0AA39LGP3-F1
#
_entry.id   AF-A0AA39LGP3-F1
#
_cell.length_a   1.000
_cell.length_b   1.000
_cell.length_c   1.000
_cell.angle_alpha   90.00
_cell.angle_beta   90.00
_cell.angle_gamma   90.00
#
_symmetry.space_group_name_H-M   'P 1'
#
loop_
_entity.id
_entity.type
_entity.pdbx_description
1 polymer ?
#
loop_
_entity_poly.entity_id
_entity_poly.type
_entity_poly.pdbx_seq_one_letter_code
_entity_poly.pdbx_strand_id
1 'polypeptide(L)'
;MIRSKNDLESKTPRSFWICSLCLFCSFVSFMVTEFSIATLVEVNSLESDHMKNVFLETYGNKLFPAETDAIDLIHTKFSCCGVGTTNPISFWRESRWFWRQTTYPLQRFPRSCCVNREDTELIRLCSSVKSPFCDWINDPEAEDLCSGNIVLPRGIQWDQMIQHRDCFPLVTTYALTYATRSVEDDFRRAKTFRDAL
;
A
#
# COMPACT_ATOMS: atom_id res chain seq x y z
N MET A 1 -21.76 -61.73 -51.32
CA MET A 1 -20.60 -61.09 -50.66
C MET A 1 -20.33 -59.77 -51.36
N ILE A 2 -20.99 -58.68 -50.96
CA ILE A 2 -20.64 -57.32 -51.39
C ILE A 2 -20.79 -56.43 -50.16
N ARG A 3 -19.65 -55.98 -49.64
CA ARG A 3 -19.50 -55.07 -48.51
C ARG A 3 -19.10 -53.72 -49.10
N SER A 4 -20.00 -52.76 -49.08
CA SER A 4 -19.75 -51.34 -49.35
C SER A 4 -20.18 -50.64 -48.05
N LYS A 5 -19.30 -50.29 -47.10
CA LYS A 5 -18.26 -49.24 -47.16
C LYS A 5 -18.81 -48.02 -47.91
N ASN A 6 -19.40 -47.09 -47.15
CA ASN A 6 -19.09 -45.65 -47.15
C ASN A 6 -20.19 -44.89 -46.40
N ASP A 7 -20.22 -45.04 -45.08
CA ASP A 7 -20.82 -44.06 -44.16
C ASP A 7 -19.67 -43.41 -43.39
N LEU A 8 -18.91 -42.55 -44.07
CA LEU A 8 -18.04 -41.62 -43.39
C LEU A 8 -18.11 -40.27 -44.11
N GLU A 9 -18.13 -39.24 -43.29
CA GLU A 9 -17.91 -37.83 -43.64
C GLU A 9 -19.11 -37.03 -44.13
N SER A 10 -19.97 -36.66 -43.18
CA SER A 10 -20.66 -35.36 -43.22
C SER A 10 -21.05 -34.94 -41.79
N LYS A 11 -20.06 -34.63 -40.94
CA LYS A 11 -20.33 -34.07 -39.60
C LYS A 11 -19.22 -33.12 -39.15
N THR A 12 -18.77 -32.25 -40.07
CA THR A 12 -17.53 -31.46 -39.89
C THR A 12 -17.58 -29.95 -40.22
N PRO A 13 -18.71 -29.23 -40.16
CA PRO A 13 -18.65 -27.76 -40.11
C PRO A 13 -18.83 -27.18 -38.70
N ARG A 14 -19.71 -27.74 -37.85
CA ARG A 14 -20.10 -27.07 -36.58
C ARG A 14 -19.04 -27.09 -35.47
N SER A 15 -18.25 -28.16 -35.31
CA SER A 15 -17.24 -28.20 -34.23
C SER A 15 -16.04 -27.29 -34.50
N PHE A 16 -15.71 -27.05 -35.78
CA PHE A 16 -14.62 -26.16 -36.18
C PHE A 16 -14.89 -24.70 -35.76
N TRP A 17 -16.11 -24.21 -35.98
CA TRP A 17 -16.52 -22.86 -35.56
C TRP A 17 -16.51 -22.68 -34.04
N ILE A 18 -16.90 -23.71 -33.29
CA ILE A 18 -16.90 -23.67 -31.83
C ILE A 18 -15.45 -23.59 -31.29
N CYS A 19 -14.55 -24.42 -31.81
CA CYS A 19 -13.13 -24.36 -31.40
C CYS A 19 -12.48 -23.03 -31.77
N SER A 20 -12.77 -22.49 -32.96
CA SER A 20 -12.26 -21.19 -33.40
C SER A 20 -12.77 -20.04 -32.52
N LEU A 21 -14.06 -20.05 -32.15
CA LEU A 21 -14.65 -19.07 -31.24
C LEU A 21 -14.00 -19.13 -29.84
N CYS A 22 -13.81 -20.33 -29.30
CA CYS A 22 -13.17 -20.50 -27.99
C CYS A 22 -11.71 -19.99 -27.98
N LEU A 23 -10.93 -20.29 -29.03
CA LEU A 23 -9.56 -19.78 -29.16
C LEU A 23 -9.53 -18.25 -29.26
N PHE A 24 -10.47 -17.67 -30.00
CA PHE A 24 -10.60 -16.22 -30.11
C PHE A 24 -10.98 -15.59 -28.76
N CYS A 25 -11.94 -16.15 -28.03
CA CYS A 25 -12.31 -15.66 -26.70
C CYS A 25 -11.15 -15.74 -25.70
N SER A 26 -10.37 -16.83 -25.71
CA SER A 26 -9.18 -16.95 -24.86
C SER A 26 -8.11 -15.92 -25.22
N PHE A 27 -7.88 -15.68 -26.51
CA PHE A 27 -6.92 -14.69 -26.98
C PHE A 27 -7.32 -13.26 -26.63
N VAL A 28 -8.59 -12.91 -26.83
CA VAL A 28 -9.13 -11.60 -26.42
C VAL A 28 -9.03 -11.42 -24.91
N SER A 29 -9.35 -12.46 -24.13
CA SER A 29 -9.21 -12.40 -22.67
C SER A 29 -7.77 -12.15 -22.25
N PHE A 30 -6.80 -12.85 -22.87
CA PHE A 30 -5.38 -12.66 -22.62
C PHE A 30 -4.92 -11.23 -22.95
N MET A 31 -5.31 -10.70 -24.11
CA MET A 31 -4.98 -9.33 -24.52
C MET A 31 -5.57 -8.27 -23.59
N VAL A 32 -6.80 -8.46 -23.13
CA VAL A 32 -7.44 -7.57 -22.15
C VAL A 32 -6.69 -7.63 -20.81
N THR A 33 -6.28 -8.80 -20.34
CA THR A 33 -5.50 -8.90 -19.10
C THR A 33 -4.13 -8.25 -19.21
N GLU A 34 -3.39 -8.46 -20.29
CA GLU A 34 -2.07 -7.84 -20.50
C GLU A 34 -2.18 -6.31 -20.57
N PHE A 35 -3.15 -5.79 -21.33
CA PHE A 35 -3.39 -4.35 -21.41
C PHE A 35 -3.82 -3.77 -20.05
N SER A 36 -4.66 -4.49 -19.31
CA SER A 36 -5.07 -4.08 -17.95
C SER A 36 -3.89 -4.07 -16.98
N ILE A 37 -2.96 -5.01 -17.08
CA ILE A 37 -1.76 -5.05 -16.24
C ILE A 37 -0.80 -3.91 -16.62
N ALA A 38 -0.56 -3.69 -17.91
CA ALA A 38 0.32 -2.62 -18.37
C ALA A 38 -0.17 -1.23 -17.93
N THR A 39 -1.47 -0.96 -18.10
CA THR A 39 -2.08 0.30 -17.65
C THR A 39 -2.06 0.44 -16.13
N LEU A 40 -2.30 -0.64 -15.39
CA LEU A 40 -2.22 -0.64 -13.93
C LEU A 40 -0.80 -0.34 -13.42
N VAL A 41 0.24 -0.90 -14.06
CA VAL A 41 1.64 -0.66 -13.68
C VAL A 41 2.03 0.80 -13.93
N GLU A 42 1.63 1.38 -15.07
CA GLU A 42 1.94 2.77 -15.41
C GLU A 42 1.23 3.74 -14.45
N VAL A 43 -0.06 3.53 -14.18
CA VAL A 43 -0.82 4.33 -13.21
C VAL A 43 -0.22 4.21 -11.81
N ASN A 44 0.13 3.01 -11.36
CA ASN A 44 0.77 2.81 -10.05
C ASN A 44 2.09 3.56 -9.93
N SER A 45 2.90 3.60 -11.00
CA SER A 45 4.18 4.32 -10.98
C SER A 45 3.98 5.84 -10.86
N LEU A 46 3.04 6.41 -11.61
CA LEU A 46 2.72 7.84 -11.57
C LEU A 46 2.12 8.25 -10.22
N GLU A 47 1.23 7.43 -9.66
CA GLU A 47 0.62 7.67 -8.35
C GLU A 47 1.66 7.59 -7.23
N SER A 48 2.59 6.63 -7.31
CA SER A 48 3.69 6.52 -6.35
C SER A 48 4.60 7.75 -6.38
N ASP A 49 4.99 8.22 -7.57
CA ASP A 49 5.84 9.40 -7.71
C ASP A 49 5.12 10.68 -7.24
N HIS A 50 3.82 10.80 -7.52
CA HIS A 50 3.02 11.91 -7.02
C HIS A 50 2.95 11.89 -5.50
N MET A 51 2.62 10.75 -4.89
CA MET A 51 2.54 10.63 -3.44
C MET A 51 3.91 10.89 -2.79
N LYS A 52 5.00 10.40 -3.39
CA LYS A 52 6.36 10.68 -2.94
C LYS A 52 6.67 12.18 -2.96
N ASN A 53 6.28 12.88 -4.02
CA ASN A 53 6.49 14.33 -4.12
C ASN A 53 5.71 15.10 -3.04
N VAL A 54 4.47 14.69 -2.72
CA VAL A 54 3.71 15.29 -1.60
C VAL A 54 4.47 15.11 -0.28
N PHE A 55 4.95 13.90 0.00
CA PHE A 55 5.71 13.63 1.23
C PHE A 55 7.00 14.45 1.32
N LEU A 56 7.75 14.59 0.22
CA LEU A 56 9.04 15.27 0.22
C LEU A 56 8.93 16.80 0.18
N GLU A 57 7.98 17.35 -0.59
CA GLU A 57 7.94 18.79 -0.87
C GLU A 57 6.95 19.56 0.01
N THR A 58 5.83 18.94 0.37
CA THR A 58 4.69 19.65 0.97
C THR A 58 4.43 19.27 2.42
N TYR A 59 4.85 18.09 2.87
CA TYR A 59 4.77 17.70 4.28
C TYR A 59 5.34 18.78 5.22
N GLY A 60 4.61 19.08 6.31
CA GLY A 60 4.96 20.10 7.30
C GLY A 60 5.02 21.53 6.77
N ASN A 61 4.46 21.80 5.58
CA ASN A 61 4.30 23.15 5.07
C ASN A 61 3.10 23.83 5.75
N LYS A 62 3.33 25.01 6.35
CA LYS A 62 2.28 25.79 7.02
C LYS A 62 1.14 26.23 6.09
N LEU A 63 1.37 26.26 4.77
CA LEU A 63 0.34 26.58 3.79
C LEU A 63 -0.61 25.41 3.51
N PHE A 64 -0.19 24.17 3.79
CA PHE A 64 -0.92 22.94 3.48
C PHE A 64 -1.03 22.03 4.72
N PRO A 65 -1.65 22.50 5.82
CA PRO A 65 -1.75 21.70 7.05
C PRO A 65 -2.53 20.40 6.82
N ALA A 66 -3.56 20.42 5.97
CA ALA A 66 -4.37 19.25 5.65
C ALA A 66 -3.55 18.09 5.04
N GLU A 67 -2.50 18.39 4.28
CA GLU A 67 -1.63 17.35 3.73
C GLU A 67 -0.75 16.72 4.81
N THR A 68 -0.30 17.53 5.77
CA THR A 68 0.44 17.04 6.94
C THR A 68 -0.44 16.13 7.79
N ASP A 69 -1.67 16.56 8.09
CA ASP A 69 -2.64 15.79 8.87
C ASP A 69 -3.00 14.47 8.16
N ALA A 70 -3.20 14.50 6.84
CA ALA A 70 -3.49 13.31 6.05
C ALA A 70 -2.33 12.32 6.04
N ILE A 71 -1.09 12.81 5.91
CA ILE A 71 0.12 11.98 5.94
C ILE A 71 0.33 11.39 7.33
N ASP A 72 0.15 12.17 8.40
CA ASP A 72 0.27 11.69 9.78
C ASP A 72 -0.80 10.63 10.09
N LEU A 73 -2.01 10.81 9.58
CA LEU A 73 -3.07 9.80 9.65
C LEU A 73 -2.69 8.52 8.90
N ILE A 74 -2.08 8.62 7.72
CA ILE A 74 -1.60 7.46 6.96
C ILE A 74 -0.53 6.70 7.76
N HIS A 75 0.47 7.41 8.28
CA HIS A 75 1.54 6.81 9.06
C HIS A 75 1.02 6.04 10.28
N THR A 76 0.12 6.66 11.05
CA THR A 76 -0.45 6.08 12.27
C THR A 76 -1.42 4.94 11.96
N LYS A 77 -2.30 5.08 10.96
CA LYS A 77 -3.30 4.07 10.60
C LYS A 77 -2.68 2.79 10.02
N PHE A 78 -1.62 2.93 9.23
CA PHE A 78 -1.03 1.82 8.51
C PHE A 78 0.31 1.34 9.09
N SER A 79 0.79 1.96 10.18
CA SER A 79 2.11 1.69 10.78
C SER A 79 3.20 1.68 9.71
N CYS A 80 3.27 2.75 8.92
CA CYS A 80 4.16 2.90 7.76
C CYS A 80 4.93 4.21 7.85
N CYS A 81 6.03 4.32 7.11
CA CYS A 81 6.79 5.56 7.03
C CYS A 81 7.47 5.73 5.68
N GLY A 82 7.14 6.82 4.99
CA GLY A 82 7.69 7.11 3.66
C GLY A 82 7.02 6.34 2.52
N VAL A 83 7.48 6.65 1.31
CA VAL A 83 6.86 6.22 0.04
C VAL A 83 7.91 5.69 -0.91
N GLY A 84 7.72 4.47 -1.42
CA GLY A 84 8.64 3.86 -2.39
C GLY A 84 10.03 3.63 -1.80
N THR A 85 10.11 3.38 -0.49
CA THR A 85 11.38 3.29 0.23
C THR A 85 11.34 2.20 1.30
N THR A 86 12.48 1.53 1.48
CA THR A 86 12.76 0.64 2.61
C THR A 86 13.67 1.33 3.64
N ASN A 87 14.14 2.55 3.36
CA ASN A 87 14.97 3.35 4.26
C ASN A 87 14.28 4.70 4.52
N PRO A 88 13.34 4.74 5.49
CA PRO A 88 12.58 5.93 5.81
C PRO A 88 13.45 7.07 6.36
N ILE A 89 14.58 6.76 7.02
CA ILE A 89 15.49 7.80 7.53
C ILE A 89 16.14 8.58 6.38
N SER A 90 16.65 7.89 5.35
CA SER A 90 17.22 8.59 4.19
C SER A 90 16.14 9.37 3.44
N PHE A 91 14.95 8.78 3.30
CA PHE A 91 13.81 9.42 2.65
C PHE A 91 13.45 10.76 3.31
N TRP A 92 13.28 10.80 4.63
CA TRP A 92 12.92 12.03 5.33
C TRP A 92 14.04 13.06 5.35
N ARG A 93 15.30 12.63 5.38
CA ARG A 93 16.45 13.53 5.27
C ARG A 93 16.46 14.32 3.95
N GLU A 94 15.88 13.76 2.89
CA GLU A 94 15.78 14.42 1.59
C GLU A 94 14.59 15.40 1.51
N SER A 95 13.62 15.31 2.42
CA SER A 95 12.40 16.14 2.42
C SER A 95 12.66 17.60 2.76
N ARG A 96 11.92 18.53 2.15
CA ARG A 96 11.90 19.94 2.52
C ARG A 96 11.53 20.17 3.97
N TRP A 97 10.67 19.31 4.53
CA TRP A 97 10.33 19.35 5.95
C TRP A 97 11.58 19.28 6.82
N PHE A 98 12.47 18.31 6.57
CA PHE A 98 13.71 18.14 7.32
C PHE A 98 14.61 19.37 7.23
N TRP A 99 14.78 19.92 6.02
CA TRP A 99 15.59 21.12 5.80
C TRP A 99 15.03 22.40 6.43
N ARG A 100 13.70 22.49 6.62
CA ARG A 100 13.03 23.65 7.22
C ARG A 100 13.10 23.66 8.75
N GLN A 101 13.55 22.59 9.38
CA GLN A 101 13.58 22.51 10.84
C GLN A 101 14.61 23.48 11.42
N THR A 102 14.14 24.37 12.29
CA THR A 102 14.97 25.34 13.01
C THR A 102 14.97 25.11 14.52
N THR A 103 14.03 24.31 15.01
CA THR A 103 13.84 24.08 16.45
C THR A 103 14.66 22.87 16.89
N TYR A 104 15.51 23.06 17.89
CA TYR A 104 16.27 21.97 18.51
C TYR A 104 15.45 21.27 19.60
N PRO A 105 15.58 19.93 19.75
CA PRO A 105 16.41 19.05 18.94
C PRO A 105 15.78 18.78 17.56
N LEU A 106 16.61 18.75 16.51
CA LEU A 106 16.15 18.46 15.14
C LEU A 106 15.54 17.06 15.06
N GLN A 107 14.36 16.94 14.48
CA GLN A 107 13.70 15.68 14.21
C GLN A 107 14.27 15.03 12.95
N ARG A 108 14.59 13.75 13.00
CA ARG A 108 15.13 12.96 11.88
C ARG A 108 14.04 12.54 10.89
N PHE A 109 12.83 12.33 11.41
CA PHE A 109 11.65 11.90 10.67
C PHE A 109 10.39 12.32 11.46
N PRO A 110 9.20 12.35 10.83
CA PRO A 110 7.96 12.71 11.50
C PRO A 110 7.67 11.91 12.77
N ARG A 111 7.06 12.53 13.77
CA ARG A 111 6.61 11.83 14.99
C ARG A 111 5.62 10.70 14.68
N SER A 112 4.74 10.92 13.70
CA SER A 112 3.77 9.92 13.24
C SER A 112 4.42 8.65 12.68
N CYS A 113 5.69 8.71 12.25
CA CYS A 113 6.46 7.57 11.75
C CYS A 113 7.08 6.71 12.85
N CYS A 114 6.98 7.14 14.10
CA CYS A 114 7.54 6.38 15.21
C CYS A 114 6.80 5.06 15.39
N VAL A 115 7.51 4.08 15.93
CA VAL A 115 6.92 2.78 16.23
C VAL A 115 5.79 2.94 17.25
N ASN A 116 4.62 2.39 16.93
CA ASN A 116 3.43 2.52 17.77
C ASN A 116 3.54 1.59 18.99
N ARG A 117 3.41 2.16 20.20
CA ARG A 117 3.44 1.41 21.46
C ARG A 117 2.24 0.47 21.63
N GLU A 118 1.13 0.78 20.97
CA GLU A 118 -0.10 -0.01 21.00
C GLU A 118 -0.07 -1.18 20.00
N ASP A 119 1.01 -1.33 19.22
CA ASP A 119 1.16 -2.45 18.31
C ASP A 119 1.21 -3.77 19.11
N THR A 120 0.19 -4.61 18.90
CA THR A 120 0.03 -5.87 19.62
C THR A 120 1.18 -6.84 19.39
N GLU A 121 1.80 -6.83 18.21
CA GLU A 121 2.96 -7.69 17.92
C GLU A 121 4.18 -7.24 18.74
N LEU A 122 4.35 -5.93 18.86
CA LEU A 122 5.45 -5.32 19.59
C LEU A 122 5.32 -5.49 21.10
N ILE A 123 4.10 -5.31 21.62
CA ILE A 123 3.78 -5.60 23.02
C ILE A 123 4.08 -7.06 23.34
N ARG A 124 3.68 -7.99 22.46
CA ARG A 124 3.99 -9.42 22.62
C ARG A 124 5.50 -9.68 22.60
N LEU A 125 6.23 -9.07 21.67
CA LEU A 125 7.69 -9.18 21.61
C LEU A 125 8.32 -8.73 22.93
N CYS A 126 7.97 -7.52 23.39
CA CYS A 126 8.53 -6.95 24.60
C CYS A 126 8.05 -7.59 25.90
N SER A 127 6.94 -8.33 25.88
CA SER A 127 6.55 -9.19 27.00
C SER A 127 7.44 -10.44 27.15
N SER A 128 8.07 -10.88 26.05
CA SER A 128 8.85 -12.13 26.00
C SER A 128 10.36 -11.91 26.01
N VAL A 129 10.83 -10.75 25.56
CA VAL A 129 12.25 -10.42 25.42
C VAL A 129 12.59 -9.17 26.22
N LYS A 130 13.58 -9.27 27.12
CA LYS A 130 14.19 -8.09 27.75
C LYS A 130 15.23 -7.51 26.81
N SER A 131 15.00 -6.28 26.34
CA SER A 131 15.96 -5.54 25.52
C SER A 131 15.89 -4.05 25.85
N PRO A 132 16.97 -3.28 25.62
CA PRO A 132 16.96 -1.83 25.82
C PRO A 132 15.87 -1.13 25.02
N PHE A 133 15.53 -1.65 23.84
CA PHE A 133 14.42 -1.17 23.02
C PHE A 133 13.06 -1.34 23.72
N CYS A 134 12.84 -2.48 24.36
CA CYS A 134 11.61 -2.74 25.10
C CYS A 134 11.53 -1.94 26.41
N ASP A 135 12.66 -1.63 27.03
CA ASP A 135 12.67 -0.71 28.17
C ASP A 135 12.31 0.71 27.70
N TRP A 136 12.87 1.15 26.57
CA TRP A 136 12.59 2.45 25.97
C TRP A 136 11.14 2.59 25.52
N ILE A 137 10.55 1.61 24.85
CA ILE A 137 9.19 1.75 24.31
C ILE A 137 8.12 1.88 25.39
N ASN A 138 8.39 1.31 26.57
CA ASN A 138 7.53 1.41 27.74
C ASN A 138 7.71 2.73 28.51
N ASP A 139 8.73 3.54 28.18
CA ASP A 139 8.95 4.85 28.77
C ASP A 139 7.86 5.82 28.28
N PRO A 140 7.11 6.52 29.16
CA PRO A 140 6.11 7.48 28.75
C PRO A 140 6.67 8.59 27.83
N GLU A 141 7.92 9.00 27.98
CA GLU A 141 8.55 10.08 27.21
C GLU A 141 9.09 9.62 25.84
N ALA A 142 9.14 8.32 25.55
CA ALA A 142 9.74 7.79 24.32
C ALA A 142 9.18 8.36 22.99
N GLU A 143 7.93 8.81 22.91
CA GLU A 143 7.36 9.43 21.70
C GLU A 143 7.96 10.79 21.40
N ASP A 144 8.28 11.59 22.42
CA ASP A 144 9.00 12.85 22.20
C ASP A 144 10.47 12.60 21.82
N LEU A 145 11.00 11.43 22.20
CA LEU A 145 12.39 11.03 21.96
C LEU A 145 12.60 10.28 20.64
N CYS A 146 11.55 9.68 20.06
CA CYS A 146 11.68 8.75 18.92
C CYS A 146 12.13 9.43 17.62
N SER A 147 11.80 10.70 17.43
CA SER A 147 12.12 11.45 16.22
C SER A 147 13.24 12.47 16.44
N GLY A 148 13.41 12.99 17.65
CA GLY A 148 14.32 14.08 17.96
C GLY A 148 15.80 13.68 18.01
N ASN A 149 16.71 14.65 17.91
CA ASN A 149 18.17 14.43 17.96
C ASN A 149 18.74 14.15 19.37
N ILE A 150 18.01 13.41 20.21
CA ILE A 150 18.49 13.01 21.53
C ILE A 150 19.34 11.75 21.37
N VAL A 151 20.45 11.67 22.12
CA VAL A 151 21.32 10.49 22.10
C VAL A 151 20.51 9.29 22.52
N LEU A 152 20.36 8.32 21.62
CA LEU A 152 19.65 7.08 21.93
C LEU A 152 20.29 6.37 23.12
N PRO A 153 19.50 5.68 23.96
CA PRO A 153 20.05 4.77 24.95
C PRO A 153 21.05 3.81 24.30
N ARG A 154 22.11 3.45 25.03
CA ARG A 154 23.16 2.58 24.50
C ARG A 154 22.56 1.28 23.95
N GLY A 155 22.94 0.94 22.72
CA GLY A 155 22.52 -0.30 22.06
C GLY A 155 21.22 -0.19 21.27
N ILE A 156 20.58 0.98 21.21
CA ILE A 156 19.43 1.23 20.33
C ILE A 156 19.88 2.06 19.13
N GLN A 157 19.40 1.67 17.95
CA GLN A 157 19.64 2.40 16.69
C GLN A 157 18.35 3.05 16.19
N TRP A 158 18.47 4.13 15.42
CA TRP A 158 17.33 4.91 14.91
C TRP A 158 16.41 4.11 14.00
N ASP A 159 16.97 3.15 13.28
CA ASP A 159 16.20 2.21 12.46
C ASP A 159 15.21 1.40 13.32
N GLN A 160 15.51 1.12 14.59
CA GLN A 160 14.59 0.38 15.45
C GLN A 160 13.39 1.22 15.91
N MET A 161 13.45 2.55 15.77
CA MET A 161 12.44 3.49 16.29
C MET A 161 11.44 3.96 15.23
N ILE A 162 11.66 3.59 13.98
CA ILE A 162 10.87 4.04 12.83
C ILE A 162 10.14 2.86 12.19
N GLN A 163 8.93 3.11 11.69
CA GLN A 163 8.21 2.14 10.88
C GLN A 163 8.94 1.94 9.53
N HIS A 164 9.24 0.70 9.15
CA HIS A 164 9.93 0.41 7.88
C HIS A 164 8.98 0.05 6.73
N ARG A 165 7.67 -0.02 7.00
CA ARG A 165 6.69 -0.36 5.96
C ARG A 165 6.52 0.82 5.02
N ASP A 166 6.51 0.53 3.72
CA ASP A 166 6.19 1.50 2.68
C ASP A 166 4.69 1.82 2.72
N CYS A 167 4.34 3.11 2.79
CA CYS A 167 2.96 3.54 2.83
C CYS A 167 2.23 3.32 1.50
N PHE A 168 2.92 3.35 0.36
CA PHE A 168 2.27 3.25 -0.95
C PHE A 168 1.44 1.98 -1.15
N PRO A 169 2.02 0.76 -1.03
CA PRO A 169 1.23 -0.45 -1.24
C PRO A 169 0.07 -0.58 -0.25
N LEU A 170 0.20 -0.07 0.98
CA LEU A 170 -0.84 -0.13 2.01
C LEU A 170 -2.01 0.80 1.69
N VAL A 171 -1.72 2.05 1.32
CA VAL A 171 -2.73 3.04 0.94
C VAL A 171 -3.46 2.60 -0.33
N THR A 172 -2.72 2.17 -1.35
CA THR A 172 -3.31 1.71 -2.62
C THR A 172 -4.20 0.49 -2.42
N THR A 173 -3.74 -0.50 -1.64
CA THR A 173 -4.56 -1.68 -1.31
C THR A 173 -5.84 -1.30 -0.55
N TYR A 174 -5.73 -0.38 0.39
CA TYR A 174 -6.88 0.12 1.14
C TYR A 174 -7.88 0.85 0.23
N ALA A 175 -7.41 1.73 -0.65
CA ALA A 175 -8.22 2.47 -1.60
C ALA A 175 -8.95 1.52 -2.58
N LEU A 176 -8.25 0.54 -3.14
CA LEU A 176 -8.82 -0.48 -4.01
C LEU A 176 -9.91 -1.31 -3.30
N THR A 177 -9.64 -1.72 -2.05
CA THR A 177 -10.60 -2.48 -1.24
C THR A 177 -11.86 -1.65 -0.94
N TYR A 178 -11.68 -0.36 -0.67
CA TYR A 178 -12.80 0.54 -0.43
C TYR A 178 -13.65 0.76 -1.69
N ALA A 179 -12.99 1.03 -2.84
CA ALA A 179 -13.67 1.24 -4.11
C ALA A 179 -14.48 0.01 -4.54
N THR A 180 -13.88 -1.18 -4.44
CA THR A 180 -14.56 -2.45 -4.77
C THR A 180 -15.77 -2.72 -3.89
N ARG A 181 -15.68 -2.47 -2.58
CA ARG A 181 -16.83 -2.60 -1.66
C ARG A 181 -17.95 -1.62 -1.98
N SER A 182 -17.62 -0.36 -2.28
CA SER A 182 -18.62 0.63 -2.67
C SER A 182 -19.41 0.19 -3.91
N VAL A 183 -18.70 -0.35 -4.91
CA VAL A 183 -19.33 -0.88 -6.12
C VAL A 183 -20.23 -2.08 -5.78
N GLU A 184 -19.79 -2.99 -4.92
CA GLU A 184 -20.61 -4.13 -4.49
C GLU A 184 -21.91 -3.69 -3.78
N ASP A 185 -21.82 -2.71 -2.89
CA ASP A 185 -22.99 -2.18 -2.16
C ASP A 185 -23.98 -1.47 -3.09
N ASP A 186 -23.51 -0.80 -4.12
CA ASP A 186 -24.35 -0.17 -5.14
C ASP A 186 -25.03 -1.22 -6.04
N PHE A 187 -24.31 -2.28 -6.43
CA PHE A 187 -24.91 -3.41 -7.13
C PHE A 187 -25.98 -4.11 -6.28
N ARG A 188 -25.71 -4.29 -4.99
CA ARG A 188 -26.66 -4.89 -4.04
C ARG A 188 -27.93 -4.04 -3.92
N ARG A 189 -27.79 -2.72 -3.78
CA ARG A 189 -28.93 -1.78 -3.77
C ARG A 189 -29.72 -1.80 -5.07
N ALA A 190 -29.05 -1.84 -6.23
CA ALA A 190 -29.71 -1.92 -7.53
C ALA A 190 -30.50 -3.23 -7.71
N LYS A 191 -29.97 -4.34 -7.21
CA LYS A 191 -30.68 -5.63 -7.20
C LYS A 191 -31.92 -5.59 -6.31
N THR A 192 -31.82 -5.06 -5.10
CA THR A 192 -32.98 -4.91 -4.20
C THR A 192 -34.08 -4.02 -4.79
N PHE A 193 -33.71 -2.96 -5.51
CA PHE A 193 -34.68 -2.09 -6.19
C PHE A 193 -35.40 -2.80 -7.35
N ARG A 194 -34.68 -3.66 -8.09
CA ARG A 194 -35.26 -4.47 -9.15
C ARG A 194 -36.23 -5.53 -8.61
N ASP A 195 -35.88 -6.17 -7.50
CA ASP A 195 -36.69 -7.23 -6.89
C ASP A 195 -37.96 -6.67 -6.20
N ALA A 196 -38.04 -5.35 -6.02
CA ALA A 196 -39.19 -4.64 -5.43
C ALA A 196 -40.20 -4.09 -6.46
N LEU A 197 -39.90 -4.19 -7.76
CA LEU A 197 -40.76 -3.79 -8.88
C LEU A 197 -41.41 -5.02 -9.55
#